data_AF-A0AAW7E8R3-F1
#
_entry.id   AF-A0AAW7E8R3-F1
#
_cell.length_a   1.000
_cell.length_b   1.000
_cell.length_c   1.000
_cell.angle_alpha   90.00
_cell.angle_beta   90.00
_cell.angle_gamma   90.00
#
_symmetry.space_group_name_H-M   'P 1'
#
loop_
_entity.id
_entity.type
_entity.pdbx_description
1 polymer ?
#
loop_
_entity_poly.entity_id
_entity_poly.type
_entity_poly.pdbx_seq_one_letter_code
_entity_poly.pdbx_strand_id
1 'polypeptide(L)'
;MIIHFIGLGGSGKTTTAKSLAIKMNVPHFDLDEYFIENIGDITQFINKNGYDAYAKRNIELYIQPNYLQLKQEIENDPFTFLLIPSLDLDESIEVIVKRQLSRSYLNTSAEKEEIKVRKRFEIYHNLNCCKVLTNQLVDEVVENISVLIALKSDI
;
A
#
# COMPACT_ATOMS: atom_id res chain seq x y z
N MET A 1 -16.29 9.66 -3.11
CA MET A 1 -15.06 9.21 -3.80
C MET A 1 -14.18 8.52 -2.78
N ILE A 2 -13.58 7.38 -3.12
CA ILE A 2 -12.60 6.67 -2.27
C ILE A 2 -11.26 6.72 -3.01
N ILE A 3 -10.17 6.98 -2.29
CA ILE A 3 -8.81 6.98 -2.83
C ILE A 3 -8.10 5.76 -2.28
N HIS A 4 -7.57 4.91 -3.16
CA HIS A 4 -6.87 3.70 -2.76
C HIS A 4 -5.36 3.87 -2.90
N PHE A 5 -4.62 3.52 -1.85
CA PHE A 5 -3.17 3.41 -1.91
C PHE A 5 -2.77 1.94 -1.83
N ILE A 6 -2.13 1.44 -2.89
CA ILE A 6 -1.62 0.07 -2.95
C ILE A 6 -0.09 0.08 -3.13
N GLY A 7 0.56 -1.05 -2.85
CA GLY A 7 2.00 -1.20 -3.02
C GLY A 7 2.66 -2.00 -1.91
N LEU A 8 3.97 -2.22 -2.05
CA LEU A 8 4.80 -3.01 -1.15
C LEU A 8 4.88 -2.41 0.27
N GLY A 9 5.26 -3.23 1.27
CA GLY A 9 5.68 -2.71 2.57
C GLY A 9 6.81 -1.69 2.38
N GLY A 10 6.84 -0.60 3.15
CA GLY A 10 7.85 0.45 2.98
C GLY A 10 7.66 1.39 1.77
N SER A 11 6.63 1.21 0.94
CA SER A 11 6.41 2.06 -0.24
C SER A 11 5.82 3.45 0.06
N GLY A 12 5.50 3.77 1.31
CA GLY A 12 5.02 5.10 1.71
C GLY A 12 3.50 5.26 1.87
N LYS A 13 2.70 4.19 1.65
CA LYS A 13 1.22 4.22 1.73
C LYS A 13 0.65 4.99 2.92
N THR A 14 0.91 4.52 4.14
CA THR A 14 0.34 5.13 5.35
C THR A 14 0.79 6.58 5.54
N THR A 15 2.05 6.90 5.20
CA THR A 15 2.60 8.25 5.29
C THR A 15 1.93 9.20 4.30
N THR A 16 1.83 8.79 3.04
CA THR A 16 1.16 9.56 1.97
C THR A 16 -0.34 9.69 2.27
N ALA A 17 -1.00 8.63 2.71
CA ALA A 17 -2.42 8.64 3.06
C ALA A 17 -2.73 9.62 4.19
N LYS A 18 -1.93 9.60 5.27
CA LYS A 18 -2.08 10.53 6.41
C LYS A 18 -1.91 11.99 5.97
N SER A 19 -0.86 12.29 5.20
CA SER A 19 -0.61 13.66 4.73
C SER A 19 -1.67 14.16 3.74
N LEU A 20 -2.08 13.31 2.78
CA LEU A 20 -3.14 13.67 1.83
C LEU A 20 -4.50 13.86 2.54
N ALA A 21 -4.83 13.01 3.50
CA ALA A 21 -6.07 13.11 4.27
C ALA A 21 -6.18 14.43 5.05
N ILE A 22 -5.07 14.87 5.66
CA ILE A 22 -4.98 16.19 6.30
C ILE A 22 -5.22 17.29 5.26
N LYS A 23 -4.52 17.23 4.12
CA LYS A 23 -4.64 18.24 3.06
C LYS A 23 -6.06 18.35 2.48
N MET A 24 -6.73 17.22 2.29
CA MET A 24 -8.08 17.15 1.72
C MET A 24 -9.19 17.26 2.77
N ASN A 25 -8.86 17.31 4.06
CA ASN A 25 -9.81 17.27 5.17
C ASN A 25 -10.80 16.09 5.09
N VAL A 26 -10.26 14.89 4.82
CA VAL A 26 -11.03 13.63 4.73
C VAL A 26 -10.48 12.61 5.74
N PRO A 27 -11.27 11.62 6.17
CA PRO A 27 -10.74 10.52 6.98
C PRO A 27 -9.76 9.66 6.17
N HIS A 28 -8.85 8.98 6.88
CA HIS A 28 -8.01 7.92 6.33
C HIS A 28 -8.22 6.64 7.11
N PHE A 29 -8.01 5.50 6.45
CA PHE A 29 -8.11 4.17 7.03
C PHE A 29 -6.93 3.34 6.57
N ASP A 30 -6.26 2.67 7.50
CA ASP A 30 -5.20 1.69 7.22
C ASP A 30 -5.72 0.30 7.59
N LEU A 31 -5.75 -0.61 6.61
CA LEU A 31 -6.31 -1.94 6.80
C LEU A 31 -5.49 -2.80 7.77
N ASP A 32 -4.17 -2.65 7.77
CA ASP A 32 -3.33 -3.43 8.68
C ASP A 32 -3.50 -2.90 10.12
N GLU A 33 -3.63 -1.58 10.32
CA GLU A 33 -3.98 -0.99 11.63
C GLU A 33 -5.36 -1.50 12.09
N TYR A 34 -6.38 -1.47 11.21
CA TYR A 34 -7.72 -1.95 11.54
C TYR A 34 -7.77 -3.45 11.82
N PHE A 35 -6.99 -4.27 11.11
CA PHE A 35 -6.85 -5.70 11.38
C PHE A 35 -6.29 -5.95 12.77
N ILE A 36 -5.23 -5.22 13.16
CA ILE A 36 -4.62 -5.34 14.48
C ILE A 36 -5.63 -5.00 15.57
N GLU A 37 -6.42 -3.94 15.40
CA GLU A 37 -7.43 -3.51 16.36
C GLU A 37 -8.59 -4.50 16.51
N ASN A 38 -9.06 -5.12 15.41
CA ASN A 38 -10.30 -5.92 15.40
C ASN A 38 -10.08 -7.44 15.42
N ILE A 39 -8.89 -7.91 15.05
CA ILE A 39 -8.57 -9.34 14.94
C ILE A 39 -7.35 -9.71 15.78
N GLY A 40 -6.34 -8.84 15.84
CA GLY A 40 -5.13 -9.03 16.62
C GLY A 40 -3.87 -9.15 15.77
N ASP A 41 -2.80 -9.71 16.34
CA ASP A 41 -1.48 -9.73 15.71
C ASP A 41 -1.47 -10.45 14.35
N ILE A 42 -1.08 -9.71 13.31
CA ILE A 42 -1.04 -10.19 11.91
C ILE A 42 -0.08 -11.38 11.76
N THR A 43 1.08 -11.34 12.42
CA THR A 43 2.09 -12.40 12.32
C THR A 43 1.57 -13.70 12.92
N GLN A 44 0.94 -13.63 14.09
CA GLN A 44 0.28 -14.78 14.73
C GLN A 44 -0.86 -15.31 13.86
N PHE A 45 -1.67 -14.42 13.27
CA PHE A 45 -2.75 -14.84 12.38
C PHE A 45 -2.23 -15.57 11.14
N ILE A 46 -1.19 -15.04 10.49
CA ILE A 46 -0.55 -15.67 9.32
C ILE A 46 0.09 -17.01 9.70
N ASN A 47 0.80 -17.08 10.83
CA ASN A 47 1.42 -18.33 11.28
C ASN A 47 0.40 -19.44 11.54
N LYS A 48 -0.80 -19.07 12.02
CA LYS A 48 -1.89 -20.01 12.32
C LYS A 48 -2.71 -20.40 11.09
N ASN A 49 -3.02 -19.45 10.21
CA ASN A 49 -4.03 -19.62 9.15
C ASN A 49 -3.46 -19.54 7.72
N GLY A 50 -2.20 -19.15 7.56
CA GLY A 50 -1.58 -18.89 6.27
C GLY A 50 -1.82 -17.48 5.74
N TYR A 51 -1.00 -17.08 4.76
CA TYR A 51 -1.06 -15.74 4.16
C TYR A 51 -2.34 -15.51 3.37
N ASP A 52 -2.86 -16.51 2.66
CA ASP A 52 -4.06 -16.34 1.84
C ASP A 52 -5.31 -16.08 2.70
N ALA A 53 -5.41 -16.76 3.85
CA ALA A 53 -6.47 -16.51 4.83
C ALA A 53 -6.36 -15.09 5.41
N TYR A 54 -5.15 -14.63 5.72
CA TYR A 54 -4.91 -13.25 6.12
C TYR A 54 -5.35 -12.27 5.03
N ALA A 55 -4.91 -12.44 3.79
CA ALA A 55 -5.21 -11.52 2.70
C ALA A 55 -6.72 -11.42 2.43
N LYS A 56 -7.42 -12.56 2.45
CA LYS A 56 -8.88 -12.60 2.35
C LYS A 56 -9.52 -11.87 3.53
N ARG A 57 -9.11 -12.17 4.76
CA ARG A 57 -9.69 -11.57 5.97
C ARG A 57 -9.42 -10.07 6.06
N ASN A 58 -8.24 -9.61 5.68
CA ASN A 58 -7.86 -8.19 5.67
C ASN A 58 -8.74 -7.39 4.70
N ILE A 59 -9.14 -8.00 3.59
CA ILE A 59 -10.07 -7.39 2.63
C ILE A 59 -11.53 -7.54 3.04
N GLU A 60 -11.93 -8.57 3.77
CA GLU A 60 -13.28 -8.62 4.36
C GLU A 60 -13.53 -7.50 5.37
N LEU A 61 -12.46 -6.92 5.94
CA LEU A 61 -12.55 -5.70 6.76
C LEU A 61 -12.71 -4.42 5.91
N TYR A 62 -12.49 -4.51 4.61
CA TYR A 62 -12.80 -3.45 3.65
C TYR A 62 -14.31 -3.35 3.44
N ILE A 63 -14.80 -2.16 3.10
CA ILE A 63 -16.23 -1.78 3.02
C ILE A 63 -17.06 -2.62 1.99
N GLN A 64 -16.47 -3.59 1.28
CA GLN A 64 -17.10 -4.40 0.23
C GLN A 64 -16.84 -5.92 0.42
N PRO A 65 -17.87 -6.79 0.50
CA PRO A 65 -17.71 -8.20 0.90
C PRO A 65 -17.25 -9.22 -0.19
N ASN A 66 -16.43 -8.87 -1.19
CA ASN A 66 -15.89 -9.86 -2.15
C ASN A 66 -14.47 -9.55 -2.65
N TYR A 67 -13.49 -10.38 -2.26
CA TYR A 67 -12.06 -10.18 -2.56
C TYR A 67 -11.71 -10.09 -4.05
N LEU A 68 -12.22 -11.00 -4.90
CA LEU A 68 -11.80 -11.05 -6.31
C LEU A 68 -12.37 -9.88 -7.11
N GLN A 69 -13.65 -9.58 -6.85
CA GLN A 69 -14.32 -8.45 -7.46
C GLN A 69 -13.67 -7.13 -7.00
N LEU A 70 -13.46 -6.97 -5.69
CA LEU A 70 -12.81 -5.79 -5.14
C LEU A 70 -11.38 -5.60 -5.71
N LYS A 71 -10.62 -6.68 -5.87
CA LYS A 71 -9.26 -6.58 -6.45
C LYS A 71 -9.31 -6.02 -7.87
N GLN A 72 -10.23 -6.50 -8.70
CA GLN A 72 -10.41 -6.00 -10.07
C GLN A 72 -10.93 -4.55 -10.08
N GLU A 73 -11.85 -4.21 -9.19
CA GLU A 73 -12.38 -2.86 -9.04
C GLU A 73 -11.28 -1.88 -8.60
N ILE A 74 -10.51 -2.21 -7.56
CA ILE A 74 -9.39 -1.39 -7.09
C ILE A 74 -8.35 -1.23 -8.20
N GLU A 75 -7.96 -2.29 -8.91
CA GLU A 75 -6.94 -2.19 -9.96
C GLU A 75 -7.34 -1.21 -11.07
N ASN A 76 -8.62 -1.20 -11.46
CA ASN A 76 -9.13 -0.39 -12.56
C ASN A 76 -9.75 0.95 -12.11
N ASP A 77 -9.84 1.20 -10.80
CA ASP A 77 -10.36 2.46 -10.27
C ASP A 77 -9.40 3.61 -10.60
N PRO A 78 -9.87 4.69 -11.26
CA PRO A 78 -9.04 5.83 -11.60
C PRO A 78 -8.38 6.51 -10.38
N PHE A 79 -8.92 6.34 -9.17
CA PHE A 79 -8.40 6.87 -7.91
C PHE A 79 -7.59 5.84 -7.11
N THR A 80 -7.15 4.76 -7.75
CA THR A 80 -6.14 3.85 -7.19
C THR A 80 -4.73 4.24 -7.63
N PHE A 81 -3.89 4.49 -6.63
CA PHE A 81 -2.50 4.87 -6.79
C PHE A 81 -1.58 3.77 -6.24
N LEU A 82 -0.77 3.18 -7.13
CA LEU A 82 0.33 2.31 -6.76
C LEU A 82 1.53 3.15 -6.34
N LEU A 83 1.81 3.13 -5.04
CA LEU A 83 2.99 3.77 -4.49
C LEU A 83 4.18 2.83 -4.59
N ILE A 84 5.23 3.30 -5.25
CA ILE A 84 6.44 2.54 -5.52
C ILE A 84 7.68 3.46 -5.39
N PRO A 85 8.79 3.05 -4.77
CA PRO A 85 9.95 3.94 -4.66
C PRO A 85 10.62 4.20 -6.02
N SER A 86 10.83 3.14 -6.81
CA SER A 86 11.43 3.21 -8.14
C SER A 86 10.76 2.22 -9.09
N LEU A 87 10.82 2.49 -10.40
CA LEU A 87 10.43 1.50 -11.41
C LEU A 87 11.52 0.44 -11.63
N ASP A 88 12.73 0.69 -11.12
CA ASP A 88 13.78 -0.31 -11.05
C ASP A 88 13.61 -1.19 -9.80
N LEU A 89 13.77 -2.51 -9.99
CA LEU A 89 13.60 -3.49 -8.93
C LEU A 89 14.65 -3.33 -7.84
N ASP A 90 15.92 -3.19 -8.21
CA ASP A 90 17.03 -3.18 -7.26
C ASP A 90 17.04 -1.86 -6.46
N GLU A 91 16.77 -0.72 -7.09
CA GLU A 91 16.54 0.55 -6.38
C GLU A 91 15.36 0.45 -5.41
N SER A 92 14.25 -0.16 -5.84
CA SER A 92 13.10 -0.37 -4.96
C SER A 92 13.40 -1.29 -3.79
N ILE A 93 14.19 -2.35 -3.99
CA ILE A 93 14.66 -3.22 -2.92
C ILE A 93 15.47 -2.41 -1.90
N GLU A 94 16.46 -1.65 -2.35
CA GLU A 94 17.33 -0.86 -1.47
C GLU A 94 16.49 0.08 -0.59
N VAL A 95 15.60 0.85 -1.20
CA VAL A 95 14.75 1.82 -0.50
C VAL A 95 13.78 1.12 0.45
N ILE A 96 13.10 0.06 0.01
CA ILE A 96 12.12 -0.66 0.85
C ILE A 96 12.80 -1.33 2.03
N VAL A 97 13.89 -2.06 1.80
CA VAL A 97 14.63 -2.76 2.86
C VAL A 97 15.09 -1.76 3.92
N LYS A 98 15.69 -0.63 3.50
CA LYS A 98 16.11 0.44 4.42
C LYS A 98 14.94 0.97 5.26
N ARG A 99 13.79 1.27 4.62
CA ARG A 99 12.59 1.79 5.29
C ARG A 99 11.92 0.79 6.22
N GLN A 100 11.99 -0.50 5.90
CA GLN A 100 11.40 -1.56 6.71
C GLN A 100 12.28 -1.85 7.94
N LEU A 101 13.60 -1.86 7.78
CA LEU A 101 14.54 -2.05 8.89
C LEU A 101 14.54 -0.89 9.88
N SER A 102 14.19 0.33 9.45
CA SER A 102 14.05 1.47 10.36
C SER A 102 12.78 1.41 11.24
N ARG A 103 11.90 0.42 11.06
CA ARG A 103 10.68 0.25 11.87
C ARG A 103 11.00 -0.58 13.11
N SER A 104 11.13 0.08 14.25
CA SER A 104 11.48 -0.55 15.53
C SER A 104 10.52 -1.66 15.97
N TYR A 105 9.25 -1.61 15.56
CA TYR A 105 8.24 -2.62 15.85
C TYR A 105 8.24 -3.82 14.90
N LEU A 106 8.96 -3.74 13.77
CA LEU A 106 8.98 -4.79 12.77
C LEU A 106 10.15 -5.74 13.02
N ASN A 107 9.85 -6.95 13.48
CA ASN A 107 10.87 -7.99 13.62
C ASN A 107 11.21 -8.63 12.26
N THR A 108 12.15 -8.04 11.52
CA THR A 108 12.56 -8.52 10.20
C THR A 108 14.07 -8.45 9.97
N SER A 109 14.54 -8.97 8.83
CA SER A 109 15.91 -8.89 8.35
C SER A 109 15.94 -8.40 6.91
N ALA A 110 17.09 -7.89 6.45
CA ALA A 110 17.26 -7.42 5.08
C ALA A 110 16.89 -8.51 4.06
N GLU A 111 17.39 -9.73 4.26
CA GLU A 111 17.10 -10.90 3.43
C GLU A 111 15.60 -11.21 3.36
N LYS A 112 14.89 -11.19 4.50
CA LYS A 112 13.45 -11.45 4.54
C LYS A 112 12.66 -10.41 3.76
N GLU A 113 13.02 -9.12 3.89
CA GLU A 113 12.34 -8.05 3.16
C GLU A 113 12.66 -8.09 1.66
N GLU A 114 13.91 -8.35 1.27
CA GLU A 114 14.29 -8.49 -0.13
C GLU A 114 13.50 -9.62 -0.82
N ILE A 115 13.41 -10.80 -0.18
CA ILE A 115 12.63 -11.93 -0.71
C ILE A 115 11.16 -11.53 -0.90
N LYS A 116 10.59 -10.77 0.03
CA LYS A 116 9.20 -10.27 -0.09
C LYS A 116 9.03 -9.31 -1.26
N VAL A 117 9.98 -8.38 -1.44
CA VAL A 117 9.97 -7.41 -2.55
C VAL A 117 10.09 -8.14 -3.88
N ARG A 118 11.11 -8.99 -4.06
CA ARG A 118 11.33 -9.74 -5.32
C ARG A 118 10.10 -10.57 -5.73
N LYS A 119 9.43 -11.21 -4.76
CA LYS A 119 8.22 -12.01 -5.03
C LYS A 119 7.03 -11.19 -5.50
N ARG A 120 6.96 -9.90 -5.16
CA ARG A 120 5.74 -9.09 -5.32
C ARG A 120 5.92 -7.90 -6.26
N PHE A 121 7.15 -7.49 -6.52
CA PHE A 121 7.45 -6.30 -7.33
C PHE A 121 6.79 -6.38 -8.70
N GLU A 122 7.06 -7.45 -9.45
CA GLU A 122 6.45 -7.66 -10.78
C GLU A 122 4.93 -7.73 -10.72
N ILE A 123 4.37 -8.34 -9.67
CA ILE A 123 2.92 -8.42 -9.51
C ILE A 123 2.32 -7.02 -9.38
N TYR A 124 2.91 -6.14 -8.55
CA TYR A 124 2.45 -4.76 -8.42
C TYR A 124 2.75 -3.94 -9.68
N HIS A 125 3.96 -4.05 -10.22
CA HIS A 125 4.40 -3.29 -11.39
C HIS A 125 3.49 -3.50 -12.60
N ASN A 126 2.98 -4.73 -12.79
CA ASN A 126 2.11 -5.07 -13.89
C ASN A 126 0.62 -4.72 -13.66
N LEU A 127 0.24 -4.15 -12.52
CA LEU A 127 -1.14 -3.68 -12.30
C LEU A 127 -1.46 -2.47 -13.16
N ASN A 128 -2.70 -2.40 -13.64
CA ASN A 128 -3.23 -1.33 -14.50
C ASN A 128 -3.63 -0.05 -13.76
N CYS A 129 -2.91 0.29 -12.69
CA CYS A 129 -3.19 1.44 -11.84
C CYS A 129 -2.17 2.57 -12.04
N CYS A 130 -2.52 3.77 -11.57
CA CYS A 130 -1.65 4.94 -11.66
C CYS A 130 -0.44 4.76 -10.74
N LYS A 131 0.77 4.76 -11.31
CA LYS A 131 2.02 4.57 -10.56
C LYS A 131 2.54 5.92 -10.09
N VAL A 132 2.82 6.04 -8.80
CA VAL A 132 3.37 7.25 -8.18
C VAL A 132 4.69 6.91 -7.49
N LEU A 133 5.74 7.60 -7.90
CA LEU A 133 7.06 7.47 -7.30
C LEU A 133 7.09 8.06 -5.90
N THR A 134 7.75 7.37 -4.97
CA THR A 134 7.79 7.75 -3.55
C THR A 134 9.21 7.91 -3.02
N ASN A 135 10.22 7.99 -3.90
CA ASN A 135 11.60 8.28 -3.51
C ASN A 135 11.89 9.79 -3.35
N GLN A 136 10.84 10.60 -3.28
CA GLN A 136 10.88 12.05 -3.11
C GLN A 136 10.25 12.46 -1.77
N LEU A 137 10.22 13.76 -1.46
CA LEU A 137 9.61 14.25 -0.23
C LEU A 137 8.10 13.97 -0.21
N VAL A 138 7.56 13.69 0.97
CA VAL A 138 6.13 13.33 1.12
C VAL A 138 5.22 14.42 0.57
N ASP A 139 5.56 15.69 0.78
CA ASP A 139 4.77 16.82 0.30
C ASP A 139 4.72 16.87 -1.24
N GLU A 140 5.82 16.53 -1.92
CA GLU A 140 5.87 16.44 -3.38
C GLU A 140 5.03 15.27 -3.89
N VAL A 141 5.07 14.11 -3.21
CA VAL A 141 4.21 12.96 -3.52
C VAL A 141 2.73 13.33 -3.38
N VAL A 142 2.37 14.01 -2.30
CA VAL A 142 1.00 14.43 -2.01
C VAL A 142 0.51 15.49 -2.99
N GLU A 143 1.36 16.43 -3.39
CA GLU A 143 1.03 17.42 -4.42
C GLU A 143 0.77 16.74 -5.77
N ASN A 144 1.65 15.83 -6.20
CA ASN A 144 1.47 15.07 -7.43
C ASN A 144 0.14 14.31 -7.43
N ILE A 145 -0.17 13.59 -6.35
CA ILE A 145 -1.44 12.86 -6.21
C ILE A 145 -2.64 13.83 -6.22
N SER A 146 -2.54 15.00 -5.57
CA SER A 146 -3.60 16.00 -5.56
C SER A 146 -3.93 16.50 -6.98
N VAL A 147 -2.89 16.75 -7.79
CA VAL A 147 -3.04 17.13 -9.21
C VAL A 147 -3.70 16.01 -10.00
N LEU A 148 -3.25 14.76 -9.82
CA LEU A 148 -3.84 13.59 -10.49
C LEU A 148 -5.32 13.39 -10.13
N ILE A 149 -5.70 13.62 -8.87
CA ILE A 149 -7.10 13.56 -8.43
C ILE A 149 -7.93 14.65 -9.10
N ALA A 150 -7.43 15.89 -9.14
CA ALA A 150 -8.13 17.00 -9.79
C ALA A 150 -8.37 16.72 -11.28
N LEU A 151 -7.33 16.32 -12.01
CA LEU A 151 -7.42 15.98 -13.44
C LEU A 151 -8.41 14.87 -13.75
N LYS A 152 -8.62 13.93 -12.81
CA LYS A 152 -9.58 12.83 -12.95
C LYS A 152 -10.99 13.18 -12.50
N SER A 153 -11.15 14.23 -11.70
CA SER A 153 -12.45 14.72 -11.23
C SER A 153 -13.12 15.63 -12.27
N ASP A 154 -12.34 16.16 -13.23
CA ASP A 154 -12.79 16.99 -14.34
C ASP A 154 -13.22 16.18 -15.59
N ILE A 155 -13.21 14.83 -15.51
CA ILE A 155 -13.62 13.88 -16.57
C ILE A 155 -14.95 13.24 -16.16
#